data_AF-A0A1F9SKD8-F1
#
_entry.id   AF-A0A1F9SKD8-F1
#
_cell.length_a   1.000
_cell.length_b   1.000
_cell.length_c   1.000
_cell.angle_alpha   90.00
_cell.angle_beta   90.00
_cell.angle_gamma   90.00
#
_symmetry.space_group_name_H-M   'P 1'
#
loop_
_entity.id
_entity.type
_entity.pdbx_description
1 polymer ?
#
loop_
_entity_poly.entity_id
_entity_poly.type
_entity_poly.pdbx_seq_one_letter_code
_entity_poly.pdbx_strand_id
1 'polypeptide(L)'
;MMKILLTLVCLLAAGLNPAAAQTSGAIGAGVVVGNPTGLTAKFWLSEGHALDLGLGFSEHVSIYGDYLWHSWSALPQPAEGRLPGYLGLGVQIGDSSRHDSGLGLRAVAGLAYWLPRNPVEIFLEAVPVLELSDDTGLHLSAALGVRYYFK
;
A
#
# COMPACT_ATOMS: atom_id res chain seq x y z
N MET A 1 1.97 -8.43 -29.01
CA MET A 1 1.50 -8.14 -27.64
C MET A 1 2.45 -7.25 -26.83
N MET A 2 3.76 -7.52 -26.77
CA MET A 2 4.74 -6.68 -26.04
C MET A 2 4.74 -5.19 -26.46
N LYS A 3 4.58 -4.91 -27.75
CA LYS A 3 4.59 -3.53 -28.28
C LYS A 3 3.36 -2.72 -27.86
N ILE A 4 2.17 -3.33 -27.85
CA ILE A 4 0.92 -2.69 -27.42
C ILE A 4 0.94 -2.39 -25.91
N LEU A 5 1.56 -3.27 -25.12
CA LEU A 5 1.79 -3.04 -23.69
C LEU A 5 2.73 -1.85 -23.44
N LEU A 6 3.82 -1.72 -24.20
CA LEU A 6 4.69 -0.55 -24.14
C LEU A 6 3.99 0.74 -24.61
N THR A 7 3.16 0.68 -25.65
CA THR A 7 2.44 1.87 -26.12
C THR A 7 1.38 2.35 -25.13
N LEU A 8 0.71 1.43 -24.41
CA LEU A 8 -0.21 1.79 -23.32
C LEU A 8 0.53 2.42 -22.13
N VAL A 9 1.69 1.86 -21.74
CA VAL A 9 2.54 2.39 -20.67
C VAL A 9 3.06 3.79 -21.03
N CYS A 10 3.41 4.04 -22.30
CA CYS A 10 3.84 5.37 -22.76
C CYS A 10 2.67 6.36 -22.91
N LEU A 11 1.46 5.92 -23.27
CA LEU A 11 0.30 6.83 -23.36
C LEU A 11 -0.20 7.29 -21.99
N LEU A 12 -0.08 6.46 -20.93
CA LEU A 12 -0.40 6.88 -19.56
C LEU A 12 0.59 7.92 -19.00
N ALA A 13 1.80 8.04 -19.55
CA ALA A 13 2.84 8.94 -19.04
C ALA A 13 2.72 10.40 -19.51
N ALA A 14 1.86 10.71 -20.49
CA ALA A 14 1.90 11.98 -21.22
C ALA A 14 1.14 13.16 -20.58
N GLY A 15 0.48 12.98 -19.43
CA GLY A 15 -0.43 14.01 -18.87
C GLY A 15 -0.21 14.44 -17.41
N LEU A 16 0.92 14.10 -16.79
CA LEU A 16 0.97 13.98 -15.33
C LEU A 16 1.73 15.13 -14.64
N ASN A 17 0.98 15.98 -13.91
CA ASN A 17 1.55 16.96 -12.99
C ASN A 17 1.88 16.28 -11.64
N PRO A 18 3.13 16.25 -11.14
CA PRO A 18 3.47 15.57 -9.87
C PRO A 18 2.82 16.21 -8.63
N ALA A 19 2.42 17.49 -8.69
CA ALA A 19 1.97 18.28 -7.54
C ALA A 19 0.58 17.93 -6.96
N ALA A 20 -0.17 16.97 -7.52
CA ALA A 20 -1.47 16.55 -6.94
C ALA A 20 -1.62 15.02 -6.84
N ALA A 21 -0.51 14.30 -6.73
CA ALA A 21 -0.55 12.87 -6.43
C ALA A 21 -0.95 12.58 -4.97
N GLN A 22 -1.09 13.62 -4.14
CA GLN A 22 -1.37 13.56 -2.70
C GLN A 22 -2.66 14.30 -2.33
N THR A 23 -3.53 14.56 -3.32
CA THR A 23 -4.84 15.18 -3.11
C THR A 23 -5.91 14.10 -3.08
N SER A 24 -7.07 14.45 -2.51
CA SER A 24 -8.27 13.62 -2.60
C SER A 24 -8.51 13.14 -4.04
N GLY A 25 -8.78 11.86 -4.21
CA GLY A 25 -9.00 11.20 -5.49
C GLY A 25 -7.75 10.63 -6.16
N ALA A 26 -6.54 10.85 -5.64
CA ALA A 26 -5.33 10.28 -6.22
C ALA A 26 -5.27 8.76 -6.02
N ILE A 27 -4.90 8.03 -7.08
CA ILE A 27 -4.81 6.56 -7.09
C ILE A 27 -3.37 6.15 -7.34
N GLY A 28 -2.80 5.38 -6.41
CA GLY A 28 -1.51 4.73 -6.54
C GLY A 28 -1.67 3.25 -6.79
N ALA A 29 -0.83 2.65 -7.62
CA ALA A 29 -0.67 1.20 -7.68
C ALA A 29 0.80 0.80 -7.81
N GLY A 30 1.12 -0.41 -7.37
CA GLY A 30 2.45 -0.95 -7.51
C GLY A 30 2.61 -2.31 -6.87
N VAL A 31 3.79 -2.54 -6.29
CA VAL A 31 4.20 -3.84 -5.78
C VAL A 31 4.64 -3.73 -4.32
N VAL A 32 4.45 -4.81 -3.59
CA VAL A 32 4.85 -4.95 -2.19
C VAL A 32 5.54 -6.30 -1.99
N VAL A 33 6.59 -6.30 -1.18
CA VAL A 33 7.34 -7.48 -0.77
C VAL A 33 7.25 -7.61 0.75
N GLY A 34 6.97 -8.81 1.24
CA GLY A 34 6.68 -9.10 2.63
C GLY A 34 5.59 -10.16 2.76
N ASN A 35 4.75 -10.03 3.79
CA ASN A 35 3.56 -10.85 3.94
C ASN A 35 2.29 -9.98 3.92
N PRO A 36 1.57 -9.88 2.77
CA PRO A 36 1.84 -10.59 1.52
C PRO A 36 2.86 -9.94 0.59
N THR A 37 3.52 -10.75 -0.26
CA THR A 37 4.21 -10.28 -1.47
C THR A 37 3.25 -10.31 -2.65
N GLY A 38 3.11 -9.19 -3.35
CA GLY A 38 2.21 -9.08 -4.50
C GLY A 38 1.95 -7.65 -4.97
N LEU A 39 0.71 -7.38 -5.35
CA LEU A 39 0.26 -6.07 -5.85
C LEU A 39 -0.40 -5.26 -4.75
N THR A 40 -0.30 -3.94 -4.85
CA THR A 40 -0.96 -3.00 -3.94
C THR A 40 -1.54 -1.81 -4.70
N ALA A 41 -2.63 -1.24 -4.19
CA ALA A 41 -3.21 0.00 -4.65
C ALA A 41 -3.65 0.88 -3.47
N LYS A 42 -3.35 2.18 -3.54
CA LYS A 42 -3.76 3.17 -2.53
C LYS A 42 -4.68 4.22 -3.16
N PHE A 43 -5.79 4.53 -2.51
CA PHE A 43 -6.73 5.57 -2.90
C PHE A 43 -6.77 6.66 -1.82
N TRP A 44 -6.36 7.88 -2.16
CA TRP A 44 -6.40 9.01 -1.24
C TRP A 44 -7.83 9.56 -1.12
N LEU A 45 -8.38 9.51 0.09
CA LEU A 45 -9.70 10.09 0.40
C LEU A 45 -9.60 11.58 0.71
N SER A 46 -8.52 11.99 1.37
CA SER A 46 -8.15 13.38 1.66
C SER A 46 -6.64 13.46 1.91
N GLU A 47 -6.09 14.63 2.24
CA GLU A 47 -4.64 14.75 2.55
C GLU A 47 -4.18 13.91 3.75
N GLY A 48 -5.08 13.56 4.66
CA GLY A 48 -4.79 12.81 5.89
C GLY A 48 -5.33 11.38 5.90
N HIS A 49 -6.10 10.97 4.90
CA HIS A 49 -6.80 9.69 4.91
C HIS A 49 -6.72 8.97 3.56
N ALA A 50 -6.48 7.65 3.60
CA ALA A 50 -6.44 6.83 2.40
C ALA A 50 -7.01 5.42 2.65
N LEU A 51 -7.47 4.77 1.59
CA LEU A 51 -7.70 3.33 1.55
C LEU A 51 -6.49 2.67 0.91
N ASP A 52 -5.99 1.59 1.48
CA ASP A 52 -4.96 0.75 0.88
C ASP A 52 -5.50 -0.65 0.67
N LEU A 53 -5.23 -1.23 -0.49
CA LEU A 53 -5.66 -2.55 -0.90
C LEU A 53 -4.43 -3.33 -1.36
N GLY A 54 -4.42 -4.63 -1.10
CA GLY A 54 -3.38 -5.50 -1.63
C GLY A 54 -3.86 -6.90 -1.96
N LEU A 55 -3.16 -7.50 -2.90
CA LEU A 55 -3.35 -8.85 -3.39
C LEU A 55 -2.01 -9.58 -3.37
N GLY A 56 -1.88 -10.54 -2.45
CA GLY A 56 -0.76 -11.46 -2.32
C GLY A 56 -0.92 -12.72 -3.15
N PHE A 57 0.18 -13.22 -3.69
CA PHE A 57 0.19 -14.44 -4.52
C PHE A 57 1.54 -15.20 -4.47
N SER A 58 2.33 -15.03 -3.41
CA SER A 58 3.63 -15.71 -3.28
C SER A 58 3.49 -17.19 -2.93
N GLU A 59 2.90 -17.50 -1.77
CA GLU A 59 2.62 -18.89 -1.36
C GLU A 59 1.11 -19.18 -1.35
N HIS A 60 0.31 -18.22 -0.89
CA HIS A 60 -1.14 -18.30 -0.82
C HIS A 60 -1.75 -17.01 -1.37
N VAL A 61 -2.98 -17.11 -1.87
CA VAL A 61 -3.73 -15.93 -2.27
C VAL A 61 -4.29 -15.27 -1.01
N SER A 62 -3.98 -13.99 -0.84
CA SER A 62 -4.49 -13.18 0.26
C SER A 62 -4.88 -11.81 -0.25
N ILE A 63 -5.98 -11.27 0.24
CA ILE A 63 -6.43 -9.91 -0.05
C ILE A 63 -6.49 -9.16 1.27
N TYR A 64 -6.07 -7.90 1.27
CA TYR A 64 -6.28 -7.02 2.41
C TYR A 64 -6.87 -5.68 2.00
N GLY A 65 -7.50 -5.01 2.96
CA GLY A 65 -7.95 -3.64 2.85
C GLY A 65 -7.75 -2.90 4.17
N ASP A 66 -7.04 -1.78 4.12
CA ASP A 66 -6.66 -0.97 5.28
C ASP A 66 -7.16 0.47 5.09
N TYR A 67 -7.68 1.06 6.17
CA TYR A 67 -7.94 2.50 6.26
C TYR A 67 -6.77 3.16 6.98
N LEU A 68 -6.15 4.14 6.33
CA LEU A 68 -4.90 4.76 6.78
C LEU A 68 -5.10 6.22 7.17
N TRP A 69 -4.50 6.61 8.30
CA TRP A 69 -4.38 7.96 8.80
C TRP A 69 -2.93 8.45 8.65
N HIS A 70 -2.72 9.46 7.82
CA HIS A 70 -1.40 10.02 7.55
C HIS A 70 -1.14 11.30 8.35
N SER A 71 0.08 11.40 8.89
CA SER A 71 0.60 12.61 9.50
C SER A 71 1.90 13.03 8.82
N TRP A 72 1.86 14.22 8.21
CA TRP A 72 3.00 14.82 7.52
C TRP A 72 3.95 15.58 8.45
N SER A 73 3.55 15.77 9.70
CA SER A 73 4.33 16.48 10.74
C SER A 73 4.84 15.54 11.84
N ALA A 74 4.47 14.26 11.82
CA ALA A 74 4.93 13.27 12.80
C ALA A 74 6.44 13.00 12.73
N LEU A 75 7.09 13.29 11.59
CA LEU A 75 8.50 13.01 11.34
C LEU A 75 9.21 14.24 10.77
N PRO A 76 10.52 14.42 11.05
CA PRO A 76 11.34 15.43 10.41
C PRO A 76 11.29 15.27 8.88
N GLN A 77 11.01 16.36 8.18
CA GLN A 77 10.95 16.34 6.72
C GLN A 77 12.36 16.43 6.11
N PRO A 78 12.65 15.64 5.06
CA PRO A 78 13.91 15.75 4.32
C PRO A 78 13.97 17.04 3.50
N ALA A 79 15.18 17.42 3.06
CA ALA A 79 15.38 18.61 2.22
C ALA A 79 14.66 18.51 0.87
N GLU A 80 14.55 17.30 0.31
CA GLU A 80 13.75 17.01 -0.86
C GLU A 80 12.82 15.81 -0.64
N GLY A 81 11.63 15.87 -1.24
CA GLY A 81 10.61 14.83 -1.13
C GLY A 81 9.69 15.07 0.06
N ARG A 82 8.89 14.07 0.42
CA ARG A 82 8.03 14.12 1.61
C ARG A 82 8.05 12.80 2.36
N LEU A 83 8.04 12.87 3.69
CA LEU A 83 8.14 11.71 4.57
C LEU A 83 7.00 11.68 5.60
N PRO A 84 5.77 11.27 5.23
CA PRO A 84 4.71 11.03 6.20
C PRO A 84 4.93 9.74 6.98
N GLY A 85 4.52 9.76 8.25
CA GLY A 85 4.19 8.55 8.99
C GLY A 85 2.69 8.31 8.94
N TYR A 86 2.26 7.06 9.08
CA TYR A 86 0.85 6.71 9.13
C TYR A 86 0.55 5.53 10.04
N LEU A 87 -0.67 5.51 10.54
CA LEU A 87 -1.27 4.38 11.24
C LEU A 87 -2.49 3.91 10.47
N GLY A 88 -2.89 2.67 10.64
CA GLY A 88 -4.05 2.11 9.96
C GLY A 88 -4.68 0.95 10.67
N LEU A 89 -5.93 0.67 10.28
CA LEU A 89 -6.68 -0.50 10.69
C LEU A 89 -7.35 -1.10 9.46
N GLY A 90 -7.46 -2.42 9.43
CA GLY A 90 -8.04 -3.09 8.29
C GLY A 90 -8.33 -4.55 8.52
N VAL A 91 -8.59 -5.23 7.42
CA VAL A 91 -8.94 -6.64 7.38
C VAL A 91 -8.15 -7.35 6.31
N GLN A 92 -7.90 -8.63 6.53
CA GLN A 92 -7.27 -9.52 5.58
C GLN A 92 -8.08 -10.80 5.47
N ILE A 93 -8.18 -11.33 4.26
CA ILE A 93 -8.78 -12.62 3.96
C ILE A 93 -7.77 -13.36 3.09
N GLY A 94 -7.39 -14.57 3.48
CA GLY A 94 -6.46 -15.36 2.67
C GLY A 94 -6.36 -16.79 3.13
N ASP A 95 -5.79 -17.63 2.27
CA ASP A 95 -5.50 -19.01 2.61
C ASP A 95 -4.37 -19.03 3.65
N SER A 96 -4.70 -19.49 4.86
CA SER A 96 -3.67 -19.81 5.84
C SER A 96 -3.11 -21.19 5.49
N SER A 97 -1.84 -21.49 5.79
CA SER A 97 -1.19 -22.77 5.46
C SER A 97 -1.87 -24.02 6.09
N ARG A 98 -3.03 -23.86 6.74
CA ARG A 98 -3.86 -24.91 7.34
C ARG A 98 -5.32 -24.77 6.91
N HIS A 99 -5.58 -24.99 5.62
CA HIS A 99 -6.88 -25.45 5.07
C HIS A 99 -8.14 -24.60 5.26
N ASP A 100 -8.09 -23.46 5.95
CA ASP A 100 -9.20 -22.53 6.02
C ASP A 100 -8.76 -21.13 5.60
N SER A 101 -9.61 -20.53 4.74
CA SER A 101 -9.58 -19.11 4.42
C SER A 101 -9.79 -18.32 5.72
N GLY A 102 -8.70 -17.81 6.28
CA GLY A 102 -8.69 -17.10 7.55
C GLY A 102 -9.04 -15.63 7.37
N LEU A 103 -9.93 -15.13 8.22
CA LEU A 103 -10.18 -13.69 8.37
C LEU A 103 -9.25 -13.15 9.47
N GLY A 104 -8.58 -12.04 9.19
CA GLY A 104 -7.68 -11.37 10.14
C GLY A 104 -7.98 -9.89 10.26
N LEU A 105 -7.83 -9.35 11.48
CA LEU A 105 -7.81 -7.91 11.74
C LEU A 105 -6.38 -7.40 11.66
N ARG A 106 -6.17 -6.31 10.95
CA ARG A 106 -4.86 -5.70 10.72
C ARG A 106 -4.75 -4.40 11.50
N ALA A 107 -3.62 -4.19 12.15
CA ALA A 107 -3.14 -2.88 12.55
C ALA A 107 -1.91 -2.54 11.71
N VAL A 108 -1.79 -1.30 11.25
CA VAL A 108 -0.69 -0.88 10.36
C VAL A 108 0.03 0.28 11.01
N ALA A 109 1.36 0.20 11.04
CA ALA A 109 2.23 1.33 11.31
C ALA A 109 3.24 1.44 10.16
N GLY A 110 3.23 2.58 9.47
CA GLY A 110 4.00 2.72 8.24
C GLY A 110 4.68 4.07 8.07
N LEU A 111 5.67 4.06 7.20
CA LEU A 111 6.43 5.20 6.73
C LEU A 111 6.39 5.20 5.21
N ALA A 112 6.18 6.36 4.61
CA ALA A 112 6.26 6.52 3.16
C ALA A 112 7.24 7.64 2.82
N TYR A 113 8.07 7.42 1.81
CA TYR A 113 8.92 8.44 1.19
C TYR A 113 8.44 8.71 -0.24
N TRP A 114 8.05 9.96 -0.47
CA TRP A 114 7.62 10.45 -1.78
C TRP A 114 8.78 11.08 -2.51
N LEU A 115 9.10 10.54 -3.69
CA LEU A 115 10.21 11.03 -4.48
C LEU A 115 9.98 12.48 -4.93
N PRO A 116 11.00 13.34 -4.89
CA PRO A 116 10.89 14.71 -5.37
C PRO A 116 10.54 14.72 -6.87
N ARG A 117 9.56 15.55 -7.26
CA ARG A 117 9.13 15.76 -8.66
C ARG A 117 8.67 14.50 -9.40
N ASN A 118 8.46 13.38 -8.71
CA ASN A 118 8.03 12.11 -9.31
C ASN A 118 6.81 11.58 -8.53
N PRO A 119 5.77 11.06 -9.21
CA PRO A 119 4.58 10.53 -8.54
C PRO A 119 4.83 9.11 -8.01
N VAL A 120 5.95 8.90 -7.32
CA VAL A 120 6.39 7.60 -6.81
C VAL A 120 6.54 7.68 -5.29
N GLU A 121 5.93 6.72 -4.62
CA GLU A 121 6.02 6.48 -3.19
C GLU A 121 6.78 5.18 -2.95
N ILE A 122 7.75 5.21 -2.03
CA ILE A 122 8.39 4.03 -1.45
C ILE A 122 7.88 3.93 -0.02
N PHE A 123 7.43 2.77 0.43
CA PHE A 123 6.83 2.65 1.77
C PHE A 123 7.32 1.40 2.51
N LEU A 124 7.37 1.50 3.83
CA LEU A 124 7.71 0.43 4.76
C LEU A 124 6.63 0.35 5.82
N GLU A 125 6.16 -0.86 6.12
CA GLU A 125 5.07 -1.11 7.06
C GLU A 125 5.43 -2.24 8.04
N ALA A 126 5.00 -2.08 9.28
CA ALA A 126 4.88 -3.12 10.28
C ALA A 126 3.38 -3.37 10.52
N VAL A 127 2.96 -4.62 10.43
CA VAL A 127 1.55 -5.01 10.40
C VAL A 127 1.29 -6.17 11.37
N PRO A 128 0.93 -5.89 12.63
CA PRO A 128 0.33 -6.90 13.49
C PRO A 128 -1.02 -7.35 12.91
N VAL A 129 -1.22 -8.67 12.82
CA VAL A 129 -2.46 -9.29 12.35
C VAL A 129 -2.98 -10.25 13.40
N LEU A 130 -4.22 -10.04 13.82
CA LEU A 130 -4.96 -10.95 14.69
C LEU A 130 -5.85 -11.83 13.82
N GLU A 131 -5.53 -13.12 13.73
CA GLU A 131 -6.34 -14.11 13.03
C GLU A 131 -7.55 -14.50 13.87
N LEU A 132 -8.75 -14.50 13.27
CA LEU A 132 -10.02 -14.81 13.95
C LEU A 132 -10.49 -16.26 13.72
N SER A 133 -9.62 -17.16 13.26
CA SER A 133 -9.89 -18.58 13.12
C SER A 133 -10.00 -19.28 14.49
N ASP A 134 -10.43 -20.55 14.50
CA ASP A 134 -10.66 -21.36 15.70
C ASP A 134 -9.44 -21.38 16.66
N ASP A 135 -8.24 -21.24 16.12
CA ASP A 135 -7.00 -20.98 16.87
C ASP A 135 -6.58 -19.51 16.67
N THR A 136 -7.18 -18.60 17.43
CA THR A 136 -6.84 -17.16 17.38
C THR A 136 -5.33 -16.95 17.60
N GLY A 137 -4.64 -16.44 16.58
CA GLY A 137 -3.20 -16.20 16.58
C GLY A 137 -2.86 -14.74 16.30
N LEU A 138 -1.77 -14.24 16.91
CA LEU A 138 -1.19 -12.94 16.59
C LEU A 138 0.13 -13.16 15.85
N HIS A 139 0.26 -12.59 14.66
CA HIS A 139 1.51 -12.56 13.92
C HIS A 139 1.89 -11.12 13.54
N LEU A 140 3.20 -10.88 13.40
CA LEU A 140 3.73 -9.59 12.96
C LEU A 140 4.32 -9.75 11.56
N SER A 141 3.79 -8.97 10.62
CA SER A 141 4.29 -8.89 9.25
C SER A 141 5.06 -7.59 9.04
N ALA A 142 6.04 -7.63 8.14
CA ALA A 142 6.72 -6.43 7.65
C ALA A 142 6.58 -6.39 6.13
N ALA A 143 6.41 -5.19 5.57
CA ALA A 143 6.21 -4.99 4.14
C ALA A 143 7.03 -3.80 3.64
N LEU A 144 7.67 -3.95 2.48
CA LEU A 144 8.36 -2.89 1.74
C LEU A 144 7.77 -2.84 0.33
N GLY A 145 7.38 -1.67 -0.14
CA GLY A 145 6.79 -1.54 -1.46
C GLY A 145 7.04 -0.21 -2.14
N VAL A 146 6.61 -0.16 -3.39
CA VAL A 146 6.67 1.02 -4.24
C VAL A 146 5.33 1.18 -4.94
N ARG A 147 4.77 2.40 -4.94
CA ARG A 147 3.53 2.75 -5.67
C ARG A 147 3.79 3.92 -6.62
N TYR A 148 3.27 3.80 -7.83
CA TYR A 148 3.17 4.90 -8.79
C TYR A 148 1.77 5.49 -8.73
N TYR A 149 1.64 6.81 -8.67
CA TYR A 149 0.36 7.51 -8.60
C TYR A 149 -0.06 8.05 -9.97
N PHE A 150 -1.22 7.58 -10.41
CA PHE A 150 -1.89 8.01 -11.63
C PHE A 150 -2.71 9.26 -11.34
N LYS A 151 -2.71 10.19 -12.29
CA LYS A 151 -3.67 11.28 -12.36
C LYS A 151 -4.45 11.19 -13.66
#